data_AF-A0A8J8CVX8-F1
#
_entry.id   AF-A0A8J8CVX8-F1
#
_cell.length_a   1.000
_cell.length_b   1.000
_cell.length_c   1.000
_cell.angle_alpha   90.00
_cell.angle_beta   90.00
_cell.angle_gamma   90.00
#
_symmetry.space_group_name_H-M   'P 1'
#
loop_
_entity.id
_entity.type
_entity.pdbx_description
1 polymer ?
#
loop_
_entity_poly.entity_id
_entity_poly.type
_entity_poly.pdbx_seq_one_letter_code
_entity_poly.pdbx_strand_id
1 'polypeptide(L)'
;MLGALYGLALAVAYLVALAASVRVLVGIVRDGRERLRKRRAGELDRYTEDEEYGPAPPEDDDADSQGLQRVFCRSCGAENGAEFAFCRRCAEQL
;
A
#
# COMPACT_ATOMS: atom_id res chain seq x y z
N MET A 1 32.05 -31.95 14.34
CA MET A 1 31.04 -32.63 13.49
C MET A 1 29.62 -32.16 13.83
N LEU A 2 29.13 -32.35 15.06
CA LEU A 2 27.79 -31.91 15.48
C LEU A 2 27.48 -30.42 15.24
N GLY A 3 28.41 -29.51 15.55
CA GLY A 3 28.20 -28.07 15.30
C GLY A 3 28.05 -27.71 13.80
N ALA A 4 28.75 -28.41 12.91
CA ALA A 4 28.63 -28.19 11.47
C ALA A 4 27.29 -28.71 10.93
N LEU A 5 26.83 -29.87 11.41
CA LEU A 5 25.51 -30.41 11.08
C LEU A 5 24.37 -29.51 11.61
N TYR A 6 24.53 -28.97 12.82
CA TYR A 6 23.55 -28.06 13.41
C TYR A 6 23.48 -26.72 12.66
N GLY A 7 24.65 -26.17 12.28
CA GLY A 7 24.71 -24.97 11.44
C GLY A 7 24.06 -25.18 10.07
N LEU A 8 24.30 -26.33 9.44
CA LEU A 8 23.68 -26.69 8.17
C LEU A 8 22.16 -26.87 8.31
N ALA A 9 21.70 -27.51 9.38
CA ALA A 9 20.27 -27.67 9.66
C ALA A 9 19.56 -26.32 9.86
N LEU A 10 20.18 -25.41 10.62
CA LEU A 10 19.65 -24.06 10.81
C LEU A 10 19.63 -23.26 9.50
N ALA A 11 20.68 -23.35 8.69
CA ALA A 11 20.73 -22.67 7.40
C ALA A 11 19.60 -23.15 6.47
N VAL A 12 19.39 -24.47 6.39
CA VAL A 12 18.28 -25.05 5.61
C VAL A 12 16.93 -24.59 6.15
N ALA A 13 16.72 -24.66 7.47
CA ALA A 13 15.47 -24.21 8.10
C ALA A 13 15.19 -22.74 7.82
N TYR A 14 16.21 -21.88 7.90
CA TYR A 14 16.10 -20.46 7.60
C TYR A 14 15.76 -20.20 6.13
N LEU A 15 16.41 -20.89 5.19
CA LEU A 15 16.10 -20.79 3.76
C LEU A 15 14.67 -21.21 3.45
N VAL A 16 14.18 -22.28 4.08
CA VAL A 16 12.79 -22.73 3.94
C VAL A 16 11.81 -21.67 4.45
N ALA A 17 12.09 -21.07 5.61
CA ALA A 17 11.27 -20.00 6.16
C ALA A 17 11.24 -18.77 5.24
N LEU A 18 12.38 -18.37 4.69
CA LEU A 18 12.46 -17.28 3.70
C LEU A 18 11.71 -17.60 2.42
N ALA A 19 11.86 -18.82 1.88
CA ALA A 19 11.15 -19.22 0.67
C ALA A 19 9.62 -19.20 0.86
N ALA A 20 9.15 -19.61 2.05
CA ALA A 20 7.74 -19.56 2.41
C ALA A 20 7.23 -18.11 2.52
N SER A 21 7.98 -17.23 3.19
CA SER A 21 7.59 -15.82 3.34
C SER A 21 7.60 -15.06 2.01
N VAL A 22 8.58 -15.30 1.15
CA VAL A 22 8.65 -14.73 -0.20
C VAL A 22 7.44 -15.14 -1.04
N ARG A 23 6.99 -16.40 -0.97
CA ARG A 23 5.79 -16.85 -1.71
C ARG A 23 4.55 -16.04 -1.36
N VAL A 24 4.34 -15.77 -0.07
CA VAL A 24 3.21 -14.97 0.41
C VAL A 24 3.32 -13.52 -0.07
N LEU A 25 4.51 -12.92 0.05
CA LEU A 25 4.77 -11.55 -0.39
C LEU A 25 4.56 -11.38 -1.90
N VAL A 26 4.98 -12.35 -2.71
CA VAL A 26 4.77 -12.32 -4.17
C VAL A 26 3.28 -12.30 -4.52
N GLY A 27 2.42 -13.02 -3.79
CA GLY A 27 0.97 -12.97 -3.98
C GLY A 27 0.42 -11.56 -3.78
N ILE A 28 0.76 -10.94 -2.64
CA ILE A 28 0.32 -9.58 -2.28
C ILE A 28 0.83 -8.55 -3.30
N VAL A 29 2.11 -8.63 -3.69
CA VAL A 29 2.71 -7.71 -4.66
C VAL A 29 2.09 -7.88 -6.04
N ARG A 30 1.78 -9.10 -6.46
CA ARG A 30 1.14 -9.36 -7.76
C ARG A 30 -0.26 -8.76 -7.81
N ASP A 31 -1.05 -8.97 -6.78
CA ASP A 31 -2.39 -8.37 -6.64
C ASP A 31 -2.34 -6.84 -6.59
N GLY A 32 -1.37 -6.30 -5.84
CA GLY A 32 -1.12 -4.86 -5.77
C GLY A 32 -0.72 -4.27 -7.12
N ARG A 33 0.18 -4.93 -7.86
CA ARG A 33 0.61 -4.49 -9.21
C ARG A 33 -0.53 -4.56 -10.22
N GLU A 34 -1.43 -5.53 -10.11
CA GLU A 34 -2.57 -5.62 -11.01
C GLU A 34 -3.55 -4.45 -10.79
N ARG A 35 -3.83 -4.09 -9.53
CA ARG A 35 -4.62 -2.90 -9.18
C ARG A 35 -3.93 -1.60 -9.63
N LEU A 36 -2.61 -1.51 -9.47
CA LEU A 36 -1.84 -0.35 -9.91
C LEU A 36 -1.82 -0.22 -11.44
N ARG A 37 -1.74 -1.34 -12.17
CA ARG A 37 -1.85 -1.35 -13.64
C ARG A 37 -3.21 -0.88 -14.11
N LYS A 38 -4.30 -1.32 -13.47
CA LYS A 38 -5.66 -0.84 -13.78
C LYS A 38 -5.80 0.66 -13.54
N ARG A 39 -5.24 1.20 -12.45
CA ARG A 39 -5.19 2.67 -12.22
C ARG A 39 -4.33 3.39 -13.26
N ARG A 40 -3.15 2.89 -13.59
CA ARG A 40 -2.26 3.53 -14.58
C ARG A 40 -2.81 3.47 -16.00
N ALA A 41 -3.55 2.42 -16.36
CA ALA A 41 -4.24 2.31 -17.63
C ALA A 41 -5.42 3.30 -17.71
N GLY A 42 -6.25 3.40 -16.67
CA GLY A 42 -7.32 4.41 -16.62
C GLY A 42 -6.82 5.86 -16.53
N GLU A 43 -5.64 6.09 -15.94
CA GLU A 43 -4.98 7.40 -15.94
C GLU A 43 -4.42 7.76 -17.33
N LEU A 44 -3.87 6.79 -18.06
CA LEU A 44 -3.41 6.96 -19.45
C LEU A 44 -4.58 7.21 -20.41
N ASP A 45 -5.72 6.55 -20.20
CA ASP A 45 -6.94 6.72 -21.00
C ASP A 45 -7.52 8.14 -20.86
N ARG A 46 -7.58 8.66 -19.62
CA ARG A 46 -7.99 10.04 -19.34
C ARG A 46 -7.05 11.08 -19.96
N TYR A 47 -5.75 10.79 -20.06
CA TYR A 47 -4.78 11.72 -20.66
C TYR A 47 -4.78 11.68 -22.19
N THR A 48 -5.38 10.65 -22.81
CA THR A 48 -5.50 10.54 -24.28
C THR A 48 -6.82 11.08 -24.84
N GLU A 49 -7.82 11.39 -24.01
CA GLU A 49 -9.10 11.95 -24.47
C GLU A 49 -9.17 13.49 -24.42
N ASP A 50 -8.23 14.17 -23.74
CA ASP A 50 -8.27 15.63 -23.57
C ASP A 50 -7.20 16.35 -24.42
N GLU A 51 -7.30 16.27 -25.75
CA GLU A 51 -6.91 17.40 -26.60
C GLU A 51 -8.19 18.14 -27.00
N GLU A 52 -8.30 19.40 -26.56
CA GLU A 52 -9.26 20.43 -27.00
C GLU A 52 -10.41 20.78 -26.04
N TYR A 53 -10.12 21.47 -24.92
CA TYR A 53 -10.73 22.79 -24.60
C TYR A 53 -10.00 23.48 -23.43
N GLY A 54 -9.84 24.81 -23.52
CA GLY A 54 -8.91 25.64 -22.74
C GLY A 54 -9.25 25.94 -21.27
N PRO A 55 -8.40 26.75 -20.60
CA PRO A 55 -8.38 26.91 -19.15
C PRO A 55 -9.45 27.88 -18.63
N ALA A 56 -10.18 27.48 -17.59
CA ALA A 56 -10.98 28.37 -16.74
C ALA A 56 -10.42 28.31 -15.29
N PRO A 57 -10.37 29.46 -14.56
CA PRO A 57 -9.75 29.57 -13.24
C PRO A 57 -10.63 28.95 -12.12
N PRO A 58 -10.07 28.70 -10.92
CA PRO A 58 -10.71 27.85 -9.93
C PRO A 58 -11.89 28.56 -9.26
N GLU A 59 -13.03 27.88 -9.20
CA GLU A 59 -14.07 28.19 -8.24
C GLU A 59 -13.97 27.18 -7.10
N ASP A 60 -13.52 27.68 -5.96
CA ASP A 60 -13.67 27.02 -4.68
C ASP A 60 -15.17 26.91 -4.38
N ASP A 61 -15.68 25.70 -4.16
CA ASP A 61 -16.68 25.51 -3.12
C ASP A 61 -16.82 24.03 -2.72
N ASP A 62 -16.80 23.88 -1.41
CA ASP A 62 -16.92 22.66 -0.65
C ASP A 62 -18.26 21.93 -0.87
N ALA A 63 -18.20 20.62 -0.59
CA ALA A 63 -19.29 19.70 -0.24
C ALA A 63 -19.82 18.76 -1.34
N ASP A 64 -19.27 17.54 -1.38
CA ASP A 64 -20.07 16.30 -1.19
C ASP A 64 -19.15 15.11 -0.86
N SER A 65 -18.87 14.81 0.42
CA SER A 65 -19.66 13.91 1.29
C SER A 65 -19.82 12.48 0.79
N GLN A 66 -18.71 11.81 0.46
CA GLN A 66 -18.56 10.37 0.73
C GLN A 66 -17.49 10.10 1.79
N GLY A 67 -17.73 10.66 2.99
CA GLY A 67 -17.63 9.94 4.27
C GLY A 67 -16.35 9.20 4.68
N LEU A 68 -15.17 9.45 4.11
CA LEU A 68 -13.92 8.99 4.72
C LEU A 68 -13.53 9.99 5.81
N GLN A 69 -14.10 9.85 7.01
CA GLN A 69 -13.59 10.56 8.18
C GLN A 69 -12.09 10.27 8.30
N ARG A 70 -11.27 11.32 8.30
CA ARG A 70 -9.81 11.22 8.43
C ARG A 70 -9.47 11.37 9.91
N VAL A 71 -8.68 10.43 10.44
CA VAL A 71 -8.22 10.40 11.82
C VAL A 71 -6.71 10.59 11.85
N PHE A 72 -6.22 11.49 12.70
CA PHE A 72 -4.80 11.77 12.84
C PHE A 72 -4.21 11.01 14.02
N CYS A 73 -3.08 10.36 13.81
CA CYS A 73 -2.37 9.66 14.88
C CYS A 73 -1.76 10.66 15.87
N ARG A 74 -2.06 10.50 17.16
CA ARG A 74 -1.53 11.35 18.24
C ARG A 74 -0.02 11.20 18.47
N SER A 75 0.56 10.06 18.07
CA SER A 75 1.98 9.76 18.28
C SER A 75 2.87 10.33 17.17
N CYS A 76 2.48 10.17 15.90
CA CYS A 76 3.32 10.56 14.76
C CYS A 76 2.70 11.59 13.79
N GLY A 77 1.47 12.05 14.05
CA GLY A 77 0.76 13.03 13.22
C GLY A 77 0.31 12.51 11.86
N ALA A 78 0.50 11.22 11.56
CA ALA A 78 0.10 10.66 10.27
C ALA A 78 -1.43 10.62 10.11
N GLU A 79 -1.89 10.92 8.90
CA GLU A 79 -3.29 10.81 8.51
C GLU A 79 -3.67 9.35 8.23
N ASN A 80 -4.80 8.91 8.80
CA ASN A 80 -5.38 7.58 8.63
C ASN A 80 -6.85 7.71 8.25
N GLY A 81 -7.39 6.71 7.56
CA GLY A 81 -8.83 6.60 7.36
C GLY A 81 -9.50 6.09 8.64
N ALA A 82 -10.76 6.49 8.87
CA ALA A 82 -11.53 6.05 10.04
C ALA A 82 -11.83 4.54 10.08
N GLU A 83 -11.58 3.81 8.99
CA GLU A 83 -11.65 2.34 8.98
C GLU A 83 -10.51 1.67 9.76
N PHE A 84 -9.44 2.41 10.08
CA PHE A 84 -8.31 1.87 10.82
C PHE A 84 -8.47 2.09 12.32
N ALA A 85 -8.23 1.04 13.11
CA ALA A 85 -8.14 1.11 14.58
C ALA A 85 -6.72 1.45 15.07
N PHE A 86 -5.73 1.44 14.16
CA PHE A 86 -4.32 1.65 14.45
C PHE A 86 -3.65 2.43 13.31
N CYS A 87 -2.61 3.18 13.65
CA CYS A 87 -1.87 4.00 12.73
C CYS A 87 -1.04 3.13 11.78
N ARG A 88 -1.20 3.30 10.47
CA ARG A 88 -0.45 2.53 9.46
C ARG A 88 1.06 2.83 9.43
N ARG A 89 1.49 3.93 10.07
CA ARG A 89 2.90 4.36 10.09
C ARG A 89 3.66 3.83 11.29
N CYS A 90 3.08 3.89 12.48
CA CYS A 90 3.75 3.52 13.74
C CYS A 90 3.08 2.36 14.49
N ALA A 91 1.96 1.84 13.99
CA ALA A 91 1.17 0.76 14.61
C ALA A 91 0.59 1.07 16.00
N GLU A 92 0.60 2.33 16.42
CA GLU A 92 -0.07 2.80 17.64
C GLU A 92 -1.59 2.86 17.45
N GLN A 93 -2.34 2.78 18.55
CA GLN A 93 -3.79 2.99 18.52
C GLN A 93 -4.12 4.42 18.09
N LEU A 94 -5.14 4.58 17.23
CA LEU A 94 -5.57 5.88 16.71
C LEU A 94 -6.38 6.69 17.73
#